data_AF-A0A383EEZ5-F1
#
_entry.id   AF-A0A383EEZ5-F1
#
_cell.length_a   1.000
_cell.length_b   1.000
_cell.length_c   1.000
_cell.angle_alpha   90.00
_cell.angle_beta   90.00
_cell.angle_gamma   90.00
#
_symmetry.space_group_name_H-M   'P 1'
#
loop_
_entity.id
_entity.type
_entity.pdbx_description
1 polymer ?
#
loop_
_entity_poly.entity_id
_entity_poly.type
_entity_poly.pdbx_seq_one_letter_code
_entity_poly.pdbx_strand_id
1 'polypeptide(L)'
;MQSKIPTLDLGDFLADKPGALETVSAELQYAAENVGFFFIRNHGVSQGLVNATFDASRRFHDLPDEEKMALKANEHNIGYMAPGASVSRASQVYEGERKTNLVAAFFLKRDLPPDHSDIVENKPFRGSNQWPANLDGFR
;
A
#
# COMPACT_ATOMS: atom_id res chain seq x y z
N MET A 1 20.98 6.00 23.49
CA MET A 1 19.76 6.84 23.38
C MET A 1 18.80 6.11 22.46
N GLN A 2 17.61 5.80 22.93
CA GLN A 2 16.60 5.14 22.12
C GLN A 2 16.03 6.19 21.15
N SER A 3 16.38 6.11 19.87
CA SER A 3 15.78 6.96 18.84
C SER A 3 14.31 6.57 18.73
N LYS A 4 13.40 7.49 19.10
CA LYS A 4 11.95 7.26 19.05
C LYS A 4 11.42 7.82 17.74
N ILE A 5 10.82 6.95 16.91
CA ILE A 5 10.08 7.38 15.73
C ILE A 5 8.85 8.19 16.19
N PRO A 6 8.66 9.44 15.71
CA PRO A 6 7.50 10.26 16.06
C PRO A 6 6.17 9.55 15.78
N THR A 7 5.15 9.84 16.58
CA THR A 7 3.77 9.40 16.34
C THR A 7 2.87 10.62 16.31
N LEU A 8 2.29 10.90 15.14
CA LEU A 8 1.37 12.02 14.92
C LEU A 8 -0.04 11.59 15.32
N ASP A 9 -0.71 12.43 16.09
CA ASP A 9 -2.11 12.24 16.48
C ASP A 9 -3.01 13.14 15.64
N LEU A 10 -3.84 12.56 14.78
CA LEU A 10 -4.78 13.33 13.96
C LEU A 10 -6.10 13.63 14.66
N GLY A 11 -6.32 13.16 15.89
CA GLY A 11 -7.63 13.23 16.55
C GLY A 11 -8.14 14.66 16.73
N ASP A 12 -7.28 15.56 17.19
CA ASP A 12 -7.65 16.98 17.40
C ASP A 12 -7.86 17.71 16.08
N PHE A 13 -7.06 17.37 15.06
CA PHE A 13 -7.21 17.90 13.71
C PHE A 13 -8.53 17.46 13.07
N LEU A 14 -8.85 16.16 13.14
CA LEU A 14 -10.11 15.61 12.59
C LEU A 14 -11.35 16.03 13.38
N ALA A 15 -11.18 16.55 14.60
CA ALA A 15 -12.24 17.14 15.41
C ALA A 15 -12.37 18.67 15.22
N ASP A 16 -11.70 19.25 14.22
CA ASP A 16 -11.70 20.68 13.90
C ASP A 16 -11.34 21.58 15.09
N LYS A 17 -10.45 21.13 15.99
CA LYS A 17 -10.02 21.96 17.12
C LYS A 17 -9.14 23.13 16.63
N PRO A 18 -9.37 24.36 17.11
CA PRO A 18 -8.52 25.50 16.76
C PRO A 18 -7.05 25.24 17.10
N GLY A 19 -6.13 25.50 16.15
CA GLY A 19 -4.69 25.31 16.34
C GLY A 19 -4.19 23.87 16.11
N ALA A 20 -5.08 22.91 15.87
CA ALA A 20 -4.69 21.51 15.72
C ALA A 20 -3.98 21.22 14.40
N LEU A 21 -4.38 21.89 13.31
CA LEU A 21 -3.72 21.77 12.00
C LEU A 21 -2.28 22.27 12.07
N GLU A 22 -2.05 23.42 12.70
CA GLU A 22 -0.72 24.02 12.87
C GLU A 22 0.18 23.11 13.71
N THR A 23 -0.37 22.56 14.79
CA THR A 23 0.34 21.63 15.68
C THR A 23 0.80 20.38 14.92
N VAL A 24 -0.13 19.67 14.27
CA VAL A 24 0.21 18.41 13.57
C VAL A 24 1.09 18.65 12.34
N SER A 25 0.96 19.80 11.68
CA SER A 25 1.81 20.17 10.54
C SER A 25 3.26 20.42 10.99
N ALA A 26 3.47 21.06 12.15
CA ALA A 26 4.80 21.25 12.71
C ALA A 26 5.46 19.92 13.12
N GLU A 27 4.68 19.00 13.71
CA GLU A 27 5.15 17.65 14.03
C GLU A 27 5.51 16.85 12.77
N LEU A 28 4.66 16.92 11.74
CA LEU A 28 4.92 16.28 10.45
C LEU A 28 6.18 16.82 9.79
N GLN A 29 6.35 18.14 9.77
CA GLN A 29 7.54 18.79 9.24
C GLN A 29 8.79 18.28 9.94
N TYR A 30 8.81 18.32 11.28
CA TYR A 30 9.95 17.85 12.06
C TYR A 30 10.27 16.38 11.75
N ALA A 31 9.25 15.52 11.73
CA ALA A 31 9.43 14.09 11.45
C ALA A 31 9.95 13.84 10.03
N ALA A 32 9.43 14.55 9.02
CA ALA A 32 9.85 14.41 7.64
C ALA A 32 11.29 14.91 7.40
N GLU A 33 11.66 16.06 8.00
CA GLU A 33 12.96 16.70 7.78
C GLU A 33 14.09 16.07 8.62
N ASN A 34 13.80 15.60 9.83
CA ASN A 34 14.83 15.20 10.80
C ASN A 34 14.89 13.69 11.06
N VAL A 35 13.78 12.96 10.83
CA VAL A 35 13.69 11.52 11.13
C VAL A 35 13.51 10.68 9.88
N GLY A 36 12.74 11.17 8.91
CA GLY A 36 12.38 10.46 7.67
C GLY A 36 11.27 9.41 7.84
N PHE A 37 10.78 9.19 9.06
CA PHE A 37 9.72 8.24 9.38
C PHE A 37 8.84 8.74 10.51
N PHE A 38 7.58 8.32 10.50
CA PHE A 38 6.62 8.57 11.58
C PHE A 38 5.49 7.53 11.55
N PHE A 39 4.83 7.36 12.70
CA PHE A 39 3.54 6.67 12.80
C PHE A 39 2.40 7.69 12.84
N ILE A 40 1.20 7.27 12.47
CA ILE A 40 -0.02 8.05 12.64
C ILE A 40 -0.98 7.25 13.52
N ARG A 41 -1.65 7.92 14.46
CA ARG A 41 -2.79 7.38 15.21
C ARG A 41 -4.01 8.29 15.07
N ASN A 42 -5.18 7.77 15.45
CA ASN A 42 -6.46 8.49 15.36
C ASN A 42 -6.75 9.02 13.95
N HIS A 43 -6.35 8.29 12.91
CA HIS A 43 -6.49 8.68 11.50
C HIS A 43 -7.92 8.47 10.92
N GLY A 44 -8.91 8.11 11.73
CA GLY A 44 -10.29 7.91 11.30
C GLY A 44 -10.60 6.57 10.58
N VAL A 45 -9.60 5.90 10.00
CA VAL A 45 -9.79 4.53 9.47
C VAL A 45 -10.15 3.56 10.60
N SER A 46 -11.27 2.84 10.47
CA SER A 46 -11.74 1.92 11.51
C SER A 46 -10.84 0.69 11.64
N GLN A 47 -10.65 0.22 12.88
CA GLN A 47 -9.90 -1.01 13.14
C GLN A 47 -10.54 -2.23 12.46
N GLY A 48 -11.87 -2.24 12.32
CA GLY A 48 -12.60 -3.28 11.62
C GLY A 48 -12.19 -3.39 10.14
N LEU A 49 -12.06 -2.25 9.44
CA LEU A 49 -11.61 -2.23 8.05
C LEU A 49 -10.15 -2.71 7.93
N VAL A 50 -9.26 -2.24 8.82
CA VAL A 50 -7.86 -2.70 8.84
C VAL A 50 -7.79 -4.22 9.00
N ASN A 51 -8.51 -4.77 9.98
CA ASN A 51 -8.55 -6.21 10.23
C ASN A 51 -9.11 -6.99 9.03
N ALA A 52 -10.19 -6.51 8.42
CA ALA A 52 -10.79 -7.13 7.24
C ALA A 52 -9.83 -7.14 6.04
N THR A 53 -9.06 -6.06 5.83
CA THR A 53 -8.04 -6.00 4.76
C THR A 53 -6.92 -7.01 4.98
N PHE A 54 -6.42 -7.15 6.21
CA PHE A 54 -5.40 -8.16 6.53
C PHE A 54 -5.94 -9.59 6.39
N ASP A 55 -7.19 -9.83 6.77
CA ASP A 55 -7.85 -11.12 6.56
C ASP A 55 -8.03 -11.44 5.06
N ALA A 56 -8.51 -10.49 4.26
CA ALA A 56 -8.65 -10.64 2.81
C ALA A 56 -7.30 -10.97 2.15
N SER A 57 -6.23 -10.26 2.54
CA SER A 57 -4.87 -10.55 2.06
C SER A 57 -4.42 -11.98 2.42
N ARG A 58 -4.66 -12.42 3.66
CA ARG A 58 -4.34 -13.78 4.10
C ARG A 58 -5.08 -14.82 3.27
N ARG A 59 -6.40 -14.71 3.17
CA ARG A 59 -7.24 -15.64 2.40
C ARG A 59 -6.83 -15.71 0.93
N PHE A 60 -6.46 -14.58 0.33
CA PHE A 60 -5.94 -14.56 -1.04
C PHE A 60 -4.62 -15.32 -1.17
N HIS A 61 -3.67 -15.12 -0.25
CA HIS A 61 -2.38 -15.80 -0.32
C HIS A 61 -2.46 -17.30 0.02
N ASP A 62 -3.52 -17.73 0.73
CA ASP A 62 -3.85 -19.13 1.00
C ASP A 62 -4.49 -19.86 -0.20
N LEU A 63 -4.89 -19.14 -1.27
CA LEU A 63 -5.38 -19.76 -2.50
C LEU A 63 -4.31 -20.62 -3.18
N PRO A 64 -4.71 -21.63 -3.99
CA PRO A 64 -3.80 -22.37 -4.85
C PRO A 64 -2.96 -21.45 -5.74
N ASP A 65 -1.71 -21.83 -5.99
CA ASP A 65 -0.80 -21.01 -6.80
C ASP A 65 -1.33 -20.74 -8.20
N GLU A 66 -2.04 -21.69 -8.82
CA GLU A 66 -2.67 -21.52 -10.12
C GLU A 66 -3.70 -20.36 -10.12
N GLU A 67 -4.55 -20.28 -9.09
CA GLU A 67 -5.56 -19.21 -8.97
C GLU A 67 -4.92 -17.85 -8.75
N LYS A 68 -3.86 -17.77 -7.93
CA LYS A 68 -3.11 -16.52 -7.75
C LYS A 68 -2.39 -16.11 -9.03
N MET A 69 -1.79 -17.06 -9.75
CA MET A 69 -1.08 -16.82 -11.00
C MET A 69 -1.98 -16.48 -12.18
N ALA A 70 -3.26 -16.88 -12.15
CA ALA A 70 -4.26 -16.41 -13.12
C ALA A 70 -4.45 -14.89 -13.07
N LEU A 71 -4.09 -14.26 -11.94
CA LEU A 71 -4.15 -12.81 -11.72
C LEU A 71 -2.76 -12.16 -11.78
N LYS A 72 -1.79 -12.74 -12.50
CA LYS A 72 -0.40 -12.26 -12.54
C LYS A 72 -0.33 -10.75 -12.86
N ALA A 73 0.59 -10.07 -12.18
CA ALA A 73 0.83 -8.65 -12.36
C ALA A 73 1.07 -8.29 -13.83
N ASN A 74 0.28 -7.34 -14.34
CA ASN A 74 0.32 -6.88 -15.73
C ASN A 74 1.23 -5.64 -15.91
N GLU A 75 1.26 -5.08 -17.11
CA GLU A 75 2.03 -3.90 -17.51
C GLU A 75 1.68 -2.62 -16.73
N HIS A 76 0.49 -2.56 -16.11
CA HIS A 76 0.08 -1.45 -15.23
C HIS A 76 0.47 -1.67 -13.77
N ASN A 77 1.22 -2.74 -13.48
CA ASN A 77 1.55 -3.16 -12.12
C ASN A 77 0.28 -3.41 -11.28
N ILE A 78 -0.64 -4.17 -11.85
CA ILE A 78 -1.91 -4.61 -11.26
C ILE A 78 -1.92 -6.13 -11.26
N GLY A 79 -2.21 -6.74 -10.13
CA GLY A 79 -2.31 -8.19 -9.96
C GLY A 79 -1.24 -8.77 -9.03
N TYR A 80 -1.13 -10.08 -9.05
CA TYR A 80 -0.28 -10.89 -8.19
C TYR A 80 1.18 -10.92 -8.63
N MET A 81 2.08 -10.66 -7.68
CA MET A 81 3.51 -10.89 -7.77
C MET A 81 3.89 -12.04 -6.86
N ALA A 82 4.37 -13.14 -7.47
CA ALA A 82 4.85 -14.30 -6.74
C ALA A 82 6.19 -14.01 -6.01
N PRO A 83 6.51 -14.74 -4.93
CA PRO A 83 7.84 -14.74 -4.35
C PRO A 83 8.92 -15.00 -5.41
N GLY A 84 10.02 -14.27 -5.33
CA GLY A 84 11.12 -14.38 -6.28
C GLY A 84 10.92 -13.60 -7.58
N ALA A 85 9.76 -12.98 -7.82
CA ALA A 85 9.45 -12.30 -9.08
C ALA A 85 10.04 -10.89 -9.20
N SER A 86 10.64 -10.32 -8.15
CA SER A 86 11.26 -8.99 -8.18
C SER A 86 12.67 -9.00 -7.58
N VAL A 87 13.53 -8.09 -8.04
CA VAL A 87 14.86 -7.85 -7.48
C VAL A 87 14.94 -6.36 -7.13
N SER A 88 15.24 -6.03 -5.87
CA SER A 88 15.47 -4.64 -5.49
C SER A 88 16.80 -4.14 -6.05
N ARG A 89 16.77 -3.06 -6.81
CA ARG A 89 17.96 -2.40 -7.39
C ARG A 89 18.17 -0.98 -6.88
N ALA A 90 17.25 -0.47 -6.05
CA ALA A 90 17.24 0.92 -5.61
C ALA A 90 18.33 1.26 -4.59
N SER A 91 18.85 0.26 -3.86
CA SER A 91 19.91 0.50 -2.87
C SER A 91 21.23 0.85 -3.57
N GLN A 92 21.73 2.05 -3.28
CA GLN A 92 23.04 2.55 -3.70
C GLN A 92 24.17 2.12 -2.75
N VAL A 93 23.83 1.64 -1.55
CA VAL A 93 24.79 1.25 -0.50
C VAL A 93 24.98 -0.26 -0.38
N TYR A 94 24.16 -1.05 -1.09
CA TYR A 94 24.28 -2.52 -1.07
C TYR A 94 25.25 -2.99 -2.16
N GLU A 95 26.40 -3.50 -1.73
CA GLU A 95 27.49 -3.96 -2.61
C GLU A 95 27.47 -5.47 -2.89
N GLY A 96 26.60 -6.22 -2.20
CA GLY A 96 26.49 -7.67 -2.36
C GLY A 96 25.74 -8.12 -3.63
N GLU A 97 25.71 -9.43 -3.86
CA GLU A 97 24.90 -10.03 -4.92
C GLU A 97 23.41 -9.75 -4.67
N ARG A 98 22.75 -9.13 -5.65
CA ARG A 98 21.32 -8.81 -5.56
C ARG A 98 20.50 -10.08 -5.81
N LYS A 99 19.80 -10.51 -4.77
CA LYS A 99 18.88 -11.66 -4.81
C LYS A 99 17.45 -11.22 -5.10
N THR A 100 16.63 -12.16 -5.50
CA THR A 100 15.19 -11.93 -5.65
C THR A 100 14.53 -11.73 -4.27
N ASN A 101 13.50 -10.89 -4.22
CA ASN A 101 12.68 -10.67 -3.04
C ASN A 101 11.76 -11.87 -2.84
N LEU A 102 11.69 -12.40 -1.62
CA LEU A 102 10.81 -13.53 -1.29
C LEU A 102 9.39 -13.09 -0.89
N VAL A 103 9.04 -11.83 -1.16
CA VAL A 103 7.72 -11.27 -0.86
C VAL A 103 6.75 -11.64 -1.98
N ALA A 104 5.58 -12.13 -1.58
CA ALA A 104 4.39 -12.16 -2.43
C ALA A 104 3.60 -10.86 -2.24
N ALA A 105 3.00 -10.31 -3.29
CA ALA A 105 2.15 -9.13 -3.19
C ALA A 105 0.98 -9.19 -4.16
N PHE A 106 -0.07 -8.45 -3.85
CA PHE A 106 -1.16 -8.15 -4.78
C PHE A 106 -1.24 -6.64 -4.97
N PHE A 107 -1.01 -6.17 -6.19
CA PHE A 107 -1.03 -4.75 -6.52
C PHE A 107 -2.38 -4.35 -7.08
N LEU A 108 -2.93 -3.25 -6.55
CA LEU A 108 -4.15 -2.63 -7.05
C LEU A 108 -3.95 -1.14 -7.29
N LYS A 109 -4.82 -0.56 -8.12
CA LYS A 109 -4.92 0.88 -8.38
C LYS A 109 -6.27 1.39 -7.91
N ARG A 110 -6.48 2.70 -8.04
CA ARG A 110 -7.82 3.27 -7.94
C ARG A 110 -8.71 2.66 -9.01
N ASP A 111 -9.83 2.07 -8.60
CA ASP A 111 -10.87 1.62 -9.53
C ASP A 111 -11.42 2.82 -10.30
N LEU A 112 -11.22 2.81 -11.61
CA LEU A 112 -11.80 3.76 -12.55
C LEU A 112 -12.87 3.06 -13.39
N PRO A 113 -13.94 3.77 -13.81
CA PRO A 113 -14.94 3.17 -14.69
C PRO A 113 -14.31 2.86 -16.07
N PRO A 114 -14.80 1.82 -16.79
CA PRO A 114 -14.19 1.38 -18.04
C PRO A 114 -14.12 2.42 -19.16
N ASP A 115 -15.01 3.41 -19.12
CA ASP A 115 -15.09 4.53 -20.07
C ASP A 115 -14.28 5.76 -19.65
N HIS A 116 -13.58 5.72 -18.50
CA HIS A 116 -12.69 6.78 -18.09
C HIS A 116 -11.57 6.98 -19.12
N SER A 117 -11.25 8.23 -19.48
CA SER A 117 -10.25 8.55 -20.50
C SER A 117 -8.90 7.88 -20.25
N ASP A 118 -8.41 7.89 -19.00
CA ASP A 118 -7.16 7.19 -18.64
C ASP A 118 -7.17 5.67 -18.96
N ILE A 119 -8.33 5.01 -18.88
CA ILE A 119 -8.49 3.58 -19.21
C ILE A 119 -8.51 3.41 -20.74
N VAL A 120 -9.35 4.19 -21.43
CA VAL A 120 -9.51 4.13 -22.90
C VAL A 120 -8.21 4.49 -23.63
N GLU A 121 -7.48 5.47 -23.12
CA GLU A 121 -6.18 5.92 -23.67
C GLU A 121 -5.01 5.01 -23.23
N ASN A 122 -5.29 3.94 -22.47
CA ASN A 122 -4.29 3.00 -21.95
C ASN A 122 -3.12 3.69 -21.21
N LYS A 123 -3.42 4.67 -20.35
CA LYS A 123 -2.36 5.41 -19.66
C LYS A 123 -1.56 4.49 -18.74
N PRO A 124 -0.21 4.62 -18.71
CA PRO A 124 0.61 3.84 -17.80
C PRO A 124 0.12 3.92 -16.36
N PHE A 125 0.02 2.75 -15.70
CA PHE A 125 -0.43 2.60 -14.30
C PHE A 125 -1.87 3.04 -13.99
N ARG A 126 -2.74 3.14 -15.01
CA ARG A 126 -4.16 3.51 -14.88
C ARG A 126 -5.14 2.41 -15.27
N GLY A 127 -4.71 1.16 -15.43
CA GLY A 127 -5.57 0.05 -15.85
C GLY A 127 -6.62 -0.40 -14.83
N SER A 128 -7.55 -1.23 -15.28
CA SER A 128 -8.58 -1.88 -14.44
C SER A 128 -7.95 -2.90 -13.49
N ASN A 129 -8.43 -2.94 -12.24
CA ASN A 129 -8.01 -3.96 -11.29
C ASN A 129 -8.43 -5.37 -11.72
N GLN A 130 -7.58 -6.34 -11.40
CA GLN A 130 -7.90 -7.77 -11.51
C GLN A 130 -8.46 -8.22 -10.16
N TRP A 131 -9.51 -9.02 -10.15
CA TRP A 131 -10.15 -9.50 -8.91
C TRP A 131 -10.30 -11.02 -8.94
N PRO A 132 -10.03 -11.73 -7.83
CA PRO A 132 -10.26 -13.17 -7.74
C PRO A 132 -11.76 -13.49 -7.87
N ALA A 133 -12.10 -14.39 -8.80
CA ALA A 133 -13.48 -14.75 -9.07
C ALA A 133 -14.16 -15.50 -7.91
N ASN A 134 -13.38 -16.28 -7.15
CA ASN A 134 -13.87 -17.20 -6.13
C ASN A 134 -13.48 -16.78 -4.70
N LEU A 135 -13.31 -15.48 -4.45
CA LEU A 135 -12.94 -14.98 -3.12
C LEU A 135 -13.85 -13.83 -2.68
N ASP A 136 -14.94 -14.20 -2.00
CA ASP A 136 -15.94 -13.27 -1.52
C ASP A 136 -15.35 -12.21 -0.57
N GLY A 137 -15.84 -10.98 -0.71
CA GLY A 137 -15.43 -9.83 0.10
C GLY A 137 -13.98 -9.39 -0.10
N PHE A 138 -13.33 -9.78 -1.21
CA PHE A 138 -11.97 -9.33 -1.51
C PHE A 138 -11.91 -7.95 -2.20
N ARG A 139 -12.92 -7.62 -3.02
CA ARG A 139 -13.06 -6.29 -3.63
C ARG A 139 -13.75 -5.31 -2.68
#